data_AF-A0A9E5GRX1-F1
#
_entry.id   AF-A0A9E5GRX1-F1
#
_cell.length_a   1.000
_cell.length_b   1.000
_cell.length_c   1.000
_cell.angle_alpha   90.00
_cell.angle_beta   90.00
_cell.angle_gamma   90.00
#
_symmetry.space_group_name_H-M   'P 1'
#
loop_
_entity.id
_entity.type
_entity.pdbx_description
1 polymer ?
#
loop_
_entity_poly.entity_id
_entity_poly.type
_entity_poly.pdbx_seq_one_letter_code
_entity_poly.pdbx_strand_id
1 'polypeptide(L)'
;MEDYSVIKLQALDKSTARTVTFQAKVGSTIQYGSLFIKTQACRKSPPLEKPESAAFMQIWEVPVGKEKSEWIFSGWMFASSPALSAMDHPVYDVWVLDCLGSDEENSEAKSSQIKKQTADPTVLEAVEGEKDTDIEDSEALETEQTEENTSIDDVNPVQEDLQEQDELPENNDDDSAIEMLLDKVIE
;
A
#
# COMPACT_ATOMS: atom_id res chain seq x y z
N MET A 1 10.41 -10.61 -14.53
CA MET A 1 10.62 -9.29 -13.89
C MET A 1 11.94 -8.70 -14.39
N GLU A 2 11.89 -7.45 -14.83
CA GLU A 2 13.03 -6.67 -15.33
C GLU A 2 13.45 -5.63 -14.27
N ASP A 3 14.73 -5.26 -14.21
CA ASP A 3 15.25 -4.27 -13.27
C ASP A 3 15.12 -2.84 -13.81
N TYR A 4 14.78 -1.90 -12.94
CA TYR A 4 14.56 -0.48 -13.25
C TYR A 4 15.42 0.41 -12.36
N SER A 5 15.83 1.57 -12.87
CA SER A 5 16.75 2.50 -12.19
C SER A 5 16.06 3.53 -11.30
N VAL A 6 14.75 3.75 -11.49
CA VAL A 6 13.96 4.71 -10.73
C VAL A 6 12.78 4.00 -10.07
N ILE A 7 12.48 4.38 -8.83
CA ILE A 7 11.31 3.93 -8.08
C ILE A 7 10.39 5.10 -7.81
N LYS A 8 9.08 4.87 -7.89
CA LYS A 8 8.04 5.78 -7.44
C LYS A 8 7.43 5.24 -6.16
N LEU A 9 7.49 6.05 -5.10
CA LEU A 9 7.05 5.72 -3.75
C LEU A 9 5.98 6.69 -3.30
N GLN A 10 5.13 6.24 -2.39
CA GLN A 10 4.21 7.10 -1.65
C GLN A 10 4.43 6.91 -0.16
N ALA A 11 4.44 8.02 0.57
CA ALA A 11 4.53 8.05 2.02
C ALA A 11 3.30 8.74 2.61
N LEU A 12 2.79 8.20 3.71
CA LEU A 12 1.71 8.75 4.51
C LEU A 12 2.24 9.13 5.89
N ASP A 13 1.96 10.35 6.32
CA ASP A 13 1.99 10.71 7.73
C ASP A 13 0.61 10.44 8.35
N LYS A 14 0.54 9.41 9.19
CA LYS A 14 -0.68 8.94 9.87
C LYS A 14 -1.21 9.97 10.87
N SER A 15 -0.35 10.83 11.41
CA SER A 15 -0.73 11.85 12.39
C SER A 15 -1.40 13.07 11.75
N THR A 16 -0.97 13.43 10.54
CA THR A 16 -1.52 14.57 9.79
C THR A 16 -2.45 14.16 8.65
N ALA A 17 -2.58 12.86 8.38
CA ALA A 17 -3.29 12.28 7.23
C ALA A 17 -2.83 12.83 5.87
N ARG A 18 -1.54 13.22 5.76
CA ARG A 18 -0.96 13.78 4.53
C ARG A 18 -0.15 12.72 3.78
N THR A 19 -0.39 12.62 2.48
CA THR A 19 0.38 11.77 1.58
C THR A 19 1.32 12.59 0.70
N VAL A 20 2.50 12.06 0.45
CA VAL A 20 3.49 12.62 -0.48
C VAL A 20 3.96 11.51 -1.40
N THR A 21 4.03 11.80 -2.69
CA THR A 21 4.59 10.92 -3.70
C THR A 21 5.90 11.49 -4.18
N PHE A 22 6.92 10.65 -4.28
CA PHE A 22 8.25 11.06 -4.74
C PHE A 22 8.92 9.92 -5.51
N GLN A 23 9.90 10.30 -6.32
CA GLN A 23 10.73 9.38 -7.07
C GLN A 23 12.14 9.36 -6.49
N ALA A 24 12.78 8.20 -6.52
CA ALA A 24 14.16 8.03 -6.08
C ALA A 24 14.92 7.11 -7.03
N LYS A 25 16.25 7.28 -7.10
CA LYS A 25 17.11 6.36 -7.86
C LYS A 25 17.39 5.12 -7.02
N VAL A 26 17.40 3.95 -7.66
CA VAL A 26 17.83 2.72 -7.00
C VAL A 26 19.28 2.88 -6.53
N GLY A 27 19.54 2.46 -5.29
CA GLY A 27 20.80 2.65 -4.57
C GLY A 27 20.88 3.94 -3.74
N SER A 28 19.99 4.91 -3.98
CA SER A 28 19.96 6.16 -3.22
C SER A 28 19.20 6.01 -1.89
N THR A 29 19.50 6.91 -0.96
CA THR A 29 18.77 7.04 0.31
C THR A 29 18.10 8.40 0.34
N ILE A 30 16.81 8.41 0.64
CA ILE A 30 16.00 9.60 0.80
C ILE A 30 15.51 9.69 2.24
N GLN A 31 15.16 10.90 2.67
CA GLN A 31 14.61 11.13 3.99
C GLN A 31 13.17 11.63 3.90
N TYR A 32 12.27 11.05 4.69
CA TYR A 32 10.89 11.50 4.86
C TYR A 32 10.55 11.53 6.35
N GLY A 33 10.38 12.74 6.91
CA GLY A 33 10.23 12.90 8.36
C GLY A 33 11.45 12.40 9.12
N SER A 34 11.26 11.45 10.04
CA SER A 34 12.34 10.76 10.76
C SER A 34 12.89 9.52 10.03
N LEU A 35 12.23 9.09 8.95
CA LEU A 35 12.59 7.88 8.21
C LEU A 35 13.71 8.15 7.20
N PHE A 36 14.65 7.21 7.15
CA PHE A 36 15.60 7.05 6.05
C PHE A 36 15.19 5.84 5.24
N ILE A 37 14.96 6.03 3.95
CA ILE A 37 14.46 5.02 3.02
C ILE A 37 15.53 4.79 1.96
N LYS A 38 16.05 3.57 1.90
CA LYS A 38 17.01 3.13 0.88
C LYS A 38 16.39 2.07 -0.01
N THR A 39 16.33 2.33 -1.29
CA THR A 39 15.86 1.36 -2.28
C THR A 39 17.06 0.61 -2.85
N GLN A 40 17.10 -0.71 -2.71
CA GLN A 40 18.21 -1.53 -3.22
C GLN A 40 17.92 -2.11 -4.60
N ALA A 41 16.65 -2.42 -4.89
CA ALA A 41 16.22 -2.95 -6.17
C ALA A 41 14.78 -2.51 -6.47
N CYS A 42 14.47 -2.28 -7.75
CA CYS A 42 13.12 -2.06 -8.24
C CYS A 42 12.92 -2.93 -9.48
N ARG A 43 11.89 -3.77 -9.47
CA ARG A 43 11.58 -4.74 -10.52
C ARG A 43 10.15 -4.61 -11.00
N LYS A 44 9.94 -4.72 -12.31
CA LYS A 44 8.61 -4.68 -12.92
C LYS A 44 8.37 -5.90 -13.79
N SER A 45 7.13 -6.39 -13.81
CA SER A 45 6.73 -7.47 -14.72
C SER A 45 6.71 -6.97 -16.17
N PRO A 46 7.10 -7.81 -17.14
CA PRO A 46 6.99 -7.49 -18.56
C PRO A 46 5.53 -7.20 -18.97
N PRO A 47 5.29 -6.44 -20.04
CA PRO A 47 3.95 -6.03 -20.46
C PRO A 47 3.04 -7.18 -20.91
N LEU A 48 3.59 -8.37 -21.21
CA LEU A 48 2.81 -9.55 -21.59
C LEU A 48 2.26 -10.31 -20.36
N GLU A 49 2.78 -10.04 -19.16
CA GLU A 49 2.35 -10.65 -17.91
C GLU A 49 1.42 -9.70 -17.13
N LYS A 50 0.85 -10.17 -16.01
CA LYS A 50 0.09 -9.29 -15.11
C LYS A 50 1.02 -8.16 -14.62
N PRO A 51 0.62 -6.87 -14.75
CA PRO A 51 1.43 -5.76 -14.26
C PRO A 51 1.65 -5.87 -12.76
N GLU A 52 2.91 -5.91 -12.36
CA GLU A 52 3.34 -5.90 -10.97
C GLU A 52 4.68 -5.16 -10.88
N SER A 53 4.83 -4.37 -9.82
CA SER A 53 6.08 -3.67 -9.52
C SER A 53 6.46 -4.02 -8.09
N ALA A 54 7.67 -4.54 -7.89
CA ALA A 54 8.17 -4.96 -6.59
C ALA A 54 9.52 -4.32 -6.31
N ALA A 55 9.75 -3.86 -5.09
CA ALA A 55 11.02 -3.25 -4.71
C ALA A 55 11.54 -3.80 -3.38
N PHE A 56 12.85 -4.01 -3.31
CA PHE A 56 13.52 -4.29 -2.05
C PHE A 56 13.94 -2.97 -1.41
N MET A 57 13.40 -2.70 -0.23
CA MET A 57 13.64 -1.46 0.49
C MET A 57 14.12 -1.73 1.91
N GLN A 58 14.94 -0.81 2.38
CA GLN A 58 15.53 -0.78 3.70
C GLN A 58 15.15 0.55 4.33
N ILE A 59 14.42 0.50 5.44
CA ILE A 59 13.89 1.67 6.14
C ILE A 59 14.34 1.60 7.59
N TRP A 60 14.93 2.70 8.07
CA TRP A 60 15.34 2.87 9.45
C TRP A 60 15.04 4.29 9.90
N GLU A 61 15.03 4.50 11.21
CA GLU A 61 14.96 5.84 11.79
C GLU A 61 16.09 6.08 12.80
N VAL A 62 16.30 7.34 13.12
CA VAL A 62 17.20 7.75 14.21
C VAL A 62 16.35 8.52 15.23
N PRO A 63 15.90 7.87 16.32
CA PRO A 63 15.06 8.52 17.31
C PRO A 63 15.76 9.69 17.99
N VAL A 64 15.00 10.75 18.29
CA VAL A 64 15.55 11.93 18.99
C VAL A 64 16.10 11.52 20.35
N GLY A 65 17.35 11.89 20.63
CA GLY A 65 18.02 11.58 21.89
C GLY A 65 18.61 10.17 21.97
N LYS A 66 18.55 9.38 20.89
CA LYS A 66 19.30 8.12 20.75
C LYS A 66 20.43 8.30 19.74
N GLU A 67 21.58 7.69 20.03
CA GLU A 67 22.72 7.67 19.10
C GLU A 67 22.62 6.55 18.07
N LYS A 68 21.80 5.53 18.33
CA LYS A 68 21.67 4.34 17.48
C LYS A 68 20.46 4.45 16.55
N SER A 69 20.67 4.08 15.29
CA SER A 69 19.60 3.87 14.32
C SER A 69 18.82 2.58 14.61
N GLU A 70 17.51 2.61 14.40
CA GLU A 70 16.62 1.47 14.58
C GLU A 70 16.04 1.05 13.23
N TRP A 71 16.13 -0.25 12.92
CA TRP A 71 15.57 -0.83 11.70
C TRP A 71 14.05 -0.95 11.84
N ILE A 72 13.31 -0.44 10.85
CA ILE A 72 11.84 -0.50 10.81
C ILE A 72 11.39 -1.56 9.81
N PHE A 73 12.00 -1.58 8.63
CA PHE A 73 11.61 -2.49 7.55
C PHE A 73 12.82 -2.85 6.70
N SER A 74 12.92 -4.12 6.30
CA SER A 74 13.89 -4.58 5.31
C SER A 74 13.30 -5.76 4.57
N GLY A 75 12.78 -5.51 3.37
CA GLY A 75 12.05 -6.54 2.63
C GLY A 75 11.62 -6.13 1.24
N TRP A 76 11.03 -7.10 0.54
CA TRP A 76 10.37 -6.88 -0.74
C TRP A 76 8.95 -6.41 -0.53
N MET A 77 8.58 -5.31 -1.17
CA MET A 77 7.22 -4.79 -1.15
C MET A 77 6.65 -4.75 -2.56
N PHE A 78 5.39 -5.16 -2.70
CA PHE A 78 4.66 -5.26 -3.96
C PHE A 78 3.69 -4.09 -4.11
N ALA A 79 3.71 -3.41 -5.27
CA ALA A 79 2.89 -2.25 -5.53
C ALA A 79 1.39 -2.59 -5.56
N SER A 80 1.03 -3.79 -6.05
CA SER A 80 -0.39 -4.19 -6.07
C SER A 80 -0.92 -4.66 -4.72
N SER A 81 -0.04 -5.05 -3.80
CA SER A 81 -0.41 -5.61 -2.50
C SER A 81 0.64 -5.29 -1.42
N PRO A 82 0.78 -4.01 -1.02
CA PRO A 82 1.77 -3.61 -0.01
C PRO A 82 1.57 -4.32 1.33
N ALA A 83 0.32 -4.68 1.65
CA ALA A 83 -0.05 -5.39 2.88
C ALA A 83 0.63 -6.76 3.05
N LEU A 84 1.11 -7.39 1.97
CA LEU A 84 1.83 -8.68 2.05
C LEU A 84 3.21 -8.55 2.72
N SER A 85 3.80 -7.36 2.66
CA SER A 85 5.07 -7.03 3.33
C SER A 85 5.05 -5.56 3.70
N ALA A 86 4.13 -5.23 4.60
CA ALA A 86 3.94 -3.85 5.04
C ALA A 86 5.06 -3.45 6.01
N MET A 87 5.47 -2.18 5.95
CA MET A 87 6.24 -1.59 7.04
C MET A 87 5.32 -1.26 8.21
N ASP A 88 5.77 -1.52 9.42
CA ASP A 88 5.01 -1.17 10.63
C ASP A 88 5.71 -0.04 11.38
N HIS A 89 5.09 1.14 11.36
CA HIS A 89 5.58 2.32 12.06
C HIS A 89 4.40 3.15 12.57
N PRO A 90 4.45 3.68 13.81
CA PRO A 90 3.30 4.36 14.42
C PRO A 90 2.88 5.66 13.73
N VAL A 91 3.83 6.40 13.16
CA VAL A 91 3.57 7.75 12.60
C VAL A 91 3.55 7.76 11.07
N TYR A 92 4.26 6.84 10.43
CA TYR A 92 4.53 6.90 9.00
C TYR A 92 4.18 5.57 8.36
N ASP A 93 3.84 5.61 7.08
CA ASP A 93 3.70 4.44 6.22
C ASP A 93 4.31 4.78 4.86
N VAL A 94 4.98 3.82 4.23
CA VAL A 94 5.65 4.01 2.94
C VAL A 94 5.40 2.78 2.09
N TRP A 95 4.94 2.99 0.86
CA TRP A 95 4.72 1.90 -0.08
C TRP A 95 5.18 2.20 -1.50
N VAL A 96 5.42 1.11 -2.22
CA VAL A 96 5.80 1.13 -3.63
C VAL A 96 4.57 1.43 -4.48
N LEU A 97 4.71 2.36 -5.43
CA LEU A 97 3.70 2.61 -6.45
C LEU A 97 4.11 2.04 -7.80
N ASP A 98 5.35 2.28 -8.24
CA ASP A 98 5.83 1.77 -9.53
C ASP A 98 7.36 1.76 -9.62
N CYS A 99 7.87 1.02 -10.59
CA CYS A 99 9.25 1.08 -11.05
C CYS A 99 9.28 1.76 -12.43
N LEU A 100 10.10 2.79 -12.56
CA LEU A 100 10.16 3.67 -13.73
C LEU A 100 11.52 3.56 -14.41
N GLY A 101 11.50 3.70 -15.74
CA GLY A 101 12.73 3.85 -16.54
C GLY A 101 13.36 5.22 -16.30
N SER A 102 14.55 5.44 -16.85
CA SER A 102 15.27 6.72 -16.79
C SER A 102 14.54 7.91 -17.44
N ASP A 103 13.40 7.67 -18.09
CA ASP A 103 12.80 8.61 -19.04
C ASP A 103 11.60 9.38 -18.44
N GLU A 104 11.19 9.07 -17.21
CA GLU A 104 9.96 9.57 -16.57
C GLU A 104 10.18 10.55 -15.40
N GLU A 105 11.34 11.23 -15.34
CA GLU A 105 11.68 12.13 -14.21
C GLU A 105 10.81 13.42 -14.12
N ASN A 106 9.77 13.64 -14.94
CA ASN A 106 9.07 14.93 -15.01
C ASN A 106 7.55 14.93 -15.33
N SER A 107 6.79 13.89 -15.02
CA SER A 107 5.34 13.85 -15.32
C SER A 107 4.40 14.32 -14.20
N GLU A 108 4.91 14.65 -13.01
CA GLU A 108 4.07 15.03 -11.83
C GLU A 108 3.72 16.53 -11.73
N ALA A 109 4.10 17.35 -12.71
CA ALA A 109 3.77 18.79 -12.75
C ALA A 109 2.80 19.20 -13.89
N LYS A 110 1.98 18.28 -14.42
CA LYS A 110 1.09 18.58 -15.58
C LYS A 110 -0.41 18.31 -15.42
N SER A 111 -0.91 18.07 -14.21
CA SER A 111 -2.36 17.97 -13.95
C SER A 111 -2.88 19.18 -13.16
N SER A 112 -2.80 20.38 -13.76
CA SER A 112 -3.44 21.60 -13.25
C SER A 112 -3.54 22.66 -14.36
N GLN A 113 -4.21 22.35 -15.47
CA GLN A 113 -4.80 23.37 -16.34
C GLN A 113 -6.20 22.93 -16.75
N ILE A 114 -7.15 23.04 -15.81
CA ILE A 114 -8.55 23.22 -16.16
C ILE A 114 -8.66 24.61 -16.78
N LYS A 115 -8.86 24.66 -18.11
CA LYS A 115 -9.26 25.89 -18.79
C LYS A 115 -10.59 26.35 -18.22
N LYS A 116 -10.54 27.46 -17.48
CA LYS A 116 -11.69 28.25 -17.04
C LYS A 116 -12.34 28.85 -18.29
N GLN A 117 -13.38 28.21 -18.81
CA GLN A 117 -14.25 28.82 -19.81
C GLN A 117 -15.23 29.72 -19.06
N THR A 118 -14.91 31.01 -19.08
CA THR A 118 -15.74 32.09 -18.57
C THR A 118 -17.05 32.14 -19.34
N ALA A 119 -18.15 32.13 -18.61
CA ALA A 119 -19.48 32.44 -19.09
C ALA A 119 -19.57 33.93 -19.48
N ASP A 120 -20.21 34.21 -20.61
CA ASP A 120 -20.76 35.53 -20.94
C ASP A 120 -22.21 35.32 -21.43
N PRO A 121 -23.23 36.03 -20.90
CA PRO A 121 -24.64 35.83 -21.23
C PRO A 121 -25.11 36.76 -22.37
N THR A 122 -26.35 36.51 -22.86
CA THR A 122 -27.23 37.45 -23.61
C THR A 122 -27.02 37.37 -25.16
N VAL A 123 -28.00 37.15 -26.06
CA VAL A 123 -29.47 37.06 -26.02
C VAL A 123 -30.02 36.61 -27.40
N LEU A 124 -31.18 35.92 -27.38
CA LEU A 124 -32.31 35.76 -28.34
C LEU A 124 -32.05 35.61 -29.86
N GLU A 125 -32.61 34.55 -30.46
CA GLU A 125 -33.84 34.66 -31.28
C GLU A 125 -34.49 33.28 -31.53
N ALA A 126 -35.82 33.30 -31.60
CA ALA A 126 -36.73 32.17 -31.72
C ALA A 126 -36.98 31.79 -33.20
N VAL A 127 -37.33 30.53 -33.45
CA VAL A 127 -38.27 30.14 -34.52
C VAL A 127 -38.96 28.82 -34.17
N GLU A 128 -40.27 28.84 -34.34
CA GLU A 128 -41.30 27.84 -34.04
C GLU A 128 -41.22 26.59 -34.95
N GLY A 129 -41.84 25.49 -34.51
CA GLY A 129 -42.09 24.32 -35.35
C GLY A 129 -42.59 23.08 -34.61
N GLU A 130 -43.90 23.05 -34.33
CA GLU A 130 -44.73 21.87 -33.99
C GLU A 130 -44.41 20.61 -34.82
N LYS A 131 -44.47 19.43 -34.18
CA LYS A 131 -45.51 18.43 -34.49
C LYS A 131 -45.62 17.31 -33.45
N ASP A 132 -46.81 17.22 -32.87
CA ASP A 132 -47.35 16.13 -32.07
C ASP A 132 -47.54 14.84 -32.87
N THR A 133 -47.41 13.69 -32.20
CA THR A 133 -48.42 12.62 -32.25
C THR A 133 -48.32 11.74 -31.01
N ASP A 134 -49.42 11.71 -30.27
CA ASP A 134 -49.74 10.85 -29.14
C ASP A 134 -49.90 9.37 -29.53
N ILE A 135 -49.54 8.44 -28.63
CA ILE A 135 -50.20 7.12 -28.49
C ILE A 135 -50.38 6.84 -27.00
N GLU A 136 -51.63 6.53 -26.66
CA GLU A 136 -52.25 6.39 -25.34
C GLU A 136 -51.82 5.16 -24.52
N ASP A 137 -51.79 5.40 -23.20
CA ASP A 137 -52.33 4.64 -22.07
C ASP A 137 -52.39 3.10 -22.07
N SER A 138 -51.84 2.54 -20.98
CA SER A 138 -52.55 1.51 -20.21
C SER A 138 -52.15 1.58 -18.74
N GLU A 139 -53.14 1.91 -17.91
CA GLU A 139 -53.11 2.01 -16.46
C GLU A 139 -52.92 0.66 -15.73
N ALA A 140 -52.22 0.76 -14.59
CA ALA A 140 -52.48 0.21 -13.25
C ALA A 140 -52.87 -1.27 -13.02
N LEU A 141 -52.19 -1.91 -12.05
CA LEU A 141 -52.85 -2.34 -10.80
C LEU A 141 -51.85 -2.62 -9.66
N GLU A 142 -52.16 -2.04 -8.49
CA GLU A 142 -51.59 -2.28 -7.16
C GLU A 142 -51.89 -3.72 -6.67
N THR A 143 -51.09 -4.33 -5.79
CA THR A 143 -51.29 -4.42 -4.31
C THR A 143 -50.18 -5.36 -3.76
N GLU A 144 -49.41 -5.00 -2.72
CA GLU A 144 -49.64 -5.30 -1.28
C GLU A 144 -49.89 -6.80 -1.01
N GLN A 145 -49.20 -7.55 -0.13
CA GLN A 145 -48.84 -7.27 1.27
C GLN A 145 -48.04 -8.49 1.88
N THR A 146 -47.25 -8.22 2.94
CA THR A 146 -46.91 -9.06 4.14
C THR A 146 -46.19 -10.41 4.01
N GLU A 147 -44.96 -10.54 4.52
CA GLU A 147 -44.55 -10.96 5.89
C GLU A 147 -44.73 -12.45 6.21
N GLU A 148 -43.62 -13.17 6.42
CA GLU A 148 -43.57 -14.23 7.44
C GLU A 148 -42.13 -14.44 7.97
N ASN A 149 -41.94 -14.05 9.24
CA ASN A 149 -40.85 -14.47 10.11
C ASN A 149 -40.99 -15.96 10.41
N THR A 150 -39.90 -16.72 10.34
CA THR A 150 -39.79 -17.96 11.13
C THR A 150 -38.44 -18.04 11.83
N SER A 151 -38.54 -17.92 13.14
CA SER A 151 -37.56 -18.25 14.17
C SER A 151 -37.16 -19.72 14.11
N ILE A 152 -35.88 -20.02 14.34
CA ILE A 152 -35.46 -21.31 14.87
C ILE A 152 -34.48 -21.03 16.00
N ASP A 153 -34.94 -21.34 17.21
CA ASP A 153 -34.20 -21.30 18.46
C ASP A 153 -33.38 -22.59 18.69
N ASP A 154 -32.21 -22.40 19.32
CA ASP A 154 -31.58 -23.20 20.38
C ASP A 154 -31.36 -24.72 20.24
N VAL A 155 -30.08 -25.14 20.18
CA VAL A 155 -29.46 -26.08 21.16
C VAL A 155 -27.96 -25.77 21.32
N ASN A 156 -27.54 -25.48 22.56
CA ASN A 156 -26.16 -25.25 23.03
C ASN A 156 -25.58 -26.57 23.63
N PRO A 157 -24.44 -26.53 24.35
CA PRO A 157 -23.07 -26.89 23.96
C PRO A 157 -22.68 -28.36 24.28
N VAL A 158 -21.62 -28.87 23.65
CA VAL A 158 -20.82 -29.98 24.20
C VAL A 158 -19.36 -29.55 24.25
N GLN A 159 -18.85 -29.62 25.46
CA GLN A 159 -17.48 -29.44 25.87
C GLN A 159 -16.74 -30.77 25.70
N GLU A 160 -15.58 -30.77 25.04
CA GLU A 160 -14.61 -31.84 25.17
C GLU A 160 -13.24 -31.24 25.50
N ASP A 161 -12.92 -31.36 26.79
CA ASP A 161 -11.59 -31.30 27.36
C ASP A 161 -10.71 -32.40 26.74
N LEU A 162 -9.58 -32.01 26.13
CA LEU A 162 -8.39 -32.87 26.06
C LEU A 162 -7.17 -32.01 26.43
N GLN A 163 -6.82 -32.09 27.71
CA GLN A 163 -5.47 -31.83 28.19
C GLN A 163 -4.57 -33.00 27.75
N GLU A 164 -3.32 -32.67 27.43
CA GLU A 164 -2.12 -33.24 28.07
C GLU A 164 -1.07 -33.87 27.12
N GLN A 165 0.12 -33.26 27.17
CA GLN A 165 1.47 -33.83 27.05
C GLN A 165 1.90 -34.48 25.72
N ASP A 166 2.67 -33.72 24.93
CA ASP A 166 3.83 -34.26 24.23
C ASP A 166 5.07 -33.45 24.64
N GLU A 167 6.01 -34.15 25.27
CA GLU A 167 7.27 -33.66 25.82
C GLU A 167 8.20 -33.13 24.72
N LEU A 168 8.73 -31.92 24.91
CA LEU A 168 9.95 -31.45 24.24
C LEU A 168 11.16 -31.91 25.06
N PRO A 169 12.12 -32.68 24.52
CA PRO A 169 13.37 -32.90 25.21
C PRO A 169 14.22 -31.64 25.19
N GLU A 170 14.55 -31.15 26.39
CA GLU A 170 15.66 -30.23 26.64
C GLU A 170 16.96 -30.92 26.24
N ASN A 171 17.66 -30.37 25.23
CA ASN A 171 19.08 -30.61 25.05
C ASN A 171 19.82 -29.35 25.50
N ASN A 172 20.16 -29.32 26.79
CA ASN A 172 21.32 -28.60 27.27
C ASN A 172 22.48 -29.60 27.25
N ASP A 173 23.48 -29.34 26.42
CA ASP A 173 24.87 -29.77 26.64
C ASP A 173 25.75 -28.84 25.81
N ASP A 174 26.35 -27.87 26.52
CA ASP A 174 27.76 -27.53 26.50
C ASP A 174 28.52 -27.64 25.16
N ASP A 175 28.99 -26.49 24.64
CA ASP A 175 30.44 -26.26 24.71
C ASP A 175 30.83 -24.79 24.42
N SER A 176 31.47 -24.21 25.42
CA SER A 176 32.20 -22.96 25.38
C SER A 176 33.51 -23.18 24.61
N ALA A 177 33.57 -22.80 23.32
CA ALA A 177 34.84 -22.84 22.59
C ALA A 177 34.88 -21.90 21.38
N ILE A 178 34.65 -20.60 21.54
CA ILE A 178 35.19 -19.59 20.60
C ILE A 178 35.67 -18.35 21.40
N GLU A 179 36.66 -18.55 22.25
CA GLU A 179 37.64 -17.50 22.58
C GLU A 179 38.93 -17.90 21.85
N MET A 180 38.99 -17.58 20.56
CA MET A 180 40.14 -17.91 19.73
C MET A 180 40.52 -16.72 18.86
N LEU A 181 40.71 -15.56 19.48
CA LEU A 181 41.35 -14.39 18.87
C LEU A 181 41.86 -13.49 19.99
N LEU A 182 43.10 -13.71 20.43
CA LEU A 182 44.10 -12.72 20.86
C LEU A 182 45.21 -13.43 21.63
N ASP A 183 46.16 -14.04 20.91
CA ASP A 183 47.57 -14.15 21.36
C ASP A 183 48.46 -14.69 20.23
N LYS A 184 48.91 -13.79 19.36
CA LYS A 184 50.22 -13.87 18.69
C LYS A 184 50.58 -12.53 18.05
N VAL A 185 50.72 -11.53 18.90
CA VAL A 185 51.76 -10.51 18.72
C VAL A 185 52.97 -11.04 19.48
N ILE A 186 54.17 -10.92 18.90
CA ILE A 186 55.47 -11.48 19.34
C ILE A 186 55.76 -12.87 18.72
N GLU A 187 56.31 -12.92 17.50
CA GLU A 187 57.77 -12.96 17.22
C GLU A 187 58.02 -12.80 15.70
#